data_AF-A0A376PZF2-F1
#
_entry.id   AF-A0A376PZF2-F1
#
_cell.length_a   1.000
_cell.length_b   1.000
_cell.length_c   1.000
_cell.angle_alpha   90.00
_cell.angle_beta   90.00
_cell.angle_gamma   90.00
#
_symmetry.space_group_name_H-M   'P 1'
#
loop_
_entity.id
_entity.type
_entity.pdbx_description
1 polymer ?
#
loop_
_entity_poly.entity_id
_entity_poly.type
_entity_poly.pdbx_seq_one_letter_code
_entity_poly.pdbx_strand_id
1 'polypeptide(L)'
;MRQIIDTLAQLQRLRDKSVKDKTVELAKQKQICAGYDNNIKALGYLVDKTSAGAAASVESLKNVSDYKGTLRKVIAWQEQEKTLANIKATRMQKNLTAAACEEKVVALTLDDKRREQQESATAKAQKAVDDIAVQCWLRHKLAE
;
A
#
# COMPACT_ATOMS: atom_id res chain seq x y z
N MET A 1 -7.89 -17.11 -26.29
CA MET A 1 -7.90 -15.65 -26.01
C MET A 1 -8.81 -15.32 -24.82
N ARG A 2 -10.10 -15.70 -24.84
CA ARG A 2 -11.03 -15.47 -23.70
C ARG A 2 -10.51 -16.02 -22.36
N GLN A 3 -10.06 -17.28 -22.34
CA GLN A 3 -9.46 -17.90 -21.14
C GLN A 3 -8.24 -17.15 -20.59
N ILE A 4 -7.40 -16.54 -21.44
CA ILE A 4 -6.22 -15.77 -21.00
C ILE A 4 -6.64 -14.46 -20.33
N ILE A 5 -7.67 -13.80 -20.88
CA ILE A 5 -8.24 -12.58 -20.29
C ILE A 5 -8.90 -12.89 -18.95
N ASP A 6 -9.61 -14.02 -18.86
CA ASP A 6 -10.26 -14.45 -17.61
C ASP A 6 -9.23 -14.77 -16.51
N THR A 7 -8.13 -15.46 -16.84
CA THR A 7 -7.06 -15.75 -15.90
C THR A 7 -6.30 -14.49 -15.47
N LEU A 8 -6.01 -13.57 -16.40
CA LEU A 8 -5.39 -12.28 -16.09
C LEU A 8 -6.31 -11.42 -15.20
N ALA A 9 -7.63 -11.42 -15.44
CA ALA A 9 -8.60 -10.73 -14.59
C ALA A 9 -8.71 -11.34 -13.19
N GLN A 10 -8.58 -12.66 -13.05
CA GLN A 10 -8.50 -13.30 -11.75
C GLN A 10 -7.19 -12.92 -11.03
N LEU A 11 -6.06 -12.96 -11.73
CA LEU A 11 -4.77 -12.57 -11.18
C LEU A 11 -4.77 -11.10 -10.73
N GLN A 12 -5.33 -10.19 -11.53
CA GLN A 12 -5.47 -8.78 -11.17
C GLN A 12 -6.23 -8.62 -9.85
N ARG A 13 -7.37 -9.31 -9.69
CA ARG A 13 -8.16 -9.26 -8.45
C ARG A 13 -7.37 -9.73 -7.23
N LEU A 14 -6.56 -10.79 -7.37
CA LEU A 14 -5.71 -11.28 -6.29
C LEU A 14 -4.60 -10.28 -5.93
N ARG A 15 -3.99 -9.64 -6.94
CA ARG A 15 -2.94 -8.64 -6.74
C ARG A 15 -3.47 -7.35 -6.12
N ASP A 16 -4.61 -6.86 -6.59
CA ASP A 16 -5.29 -5.70 -6.01
C ASP A 16 -5.63 -5.94 -4.54
N LYS A 17 -6.17 -7.12 -4.21
CA LYS A 17 -6.41 -7.52 -2.80
C LYS A 17 -5.12 -7.49 -1.98
N SER A 18 -4.04 -8.08 -2.49
CA SER A 18 -2.73 -8.07 -1.81
C SER A 18 -2.21 -6.65 -1.56
N VAL A 19 -2.37 -5.73 -2.51
CA VAL A 19 -1.99 -4.31 -2.34
C VAL A 19 -2.83 -3.66 -1.23
N LYS A 20 -4.14 -3.90 -1.21
CA LYS A 20 -5.05 -3.38 -0.16
C LYS A 20 -4.68 -3.91 1.21
N ASP A 21 -4.45 -5.22 1.35
CA ASP A 21 -4.07 -5.85 2.61
C ASP A 21 -2.75 -5.26 3.14
N LYS A 22 -1.72 -5.16 2.30
CA LYS A 22 -0.43 -4.54 2.66
C LYS A 22 -0.55 -3.06 3.01
N THR A 23 -1.46 -2.33 2.36
CA THR A 23 -1.74 -0.93 2.68
C THR A 23 -2.30 -0.78 4.09
N VAL A 24 -3.25 -1.65 4.47
CA VAL A 24 -3.82 -1.67 5.82
C VAL A 24 -2.75 -2.04 6.86
N GLU A 25 -1.92 -3.05 6.59
CA GLU A 25 -0.80 -3.42 7.48
C GLU A 25 0.17 -2.26 7.71
N LEU A 26 0.56 -1.57 6.63
CA LEU A 26 1.42 -0.41 6.72
C LEU A 26 0.79 0.72 7.52
N ALA A 27 -0.51 0.99 7.32
CA ALA A 27 -1.22 2.01 8.08
C ALA A 27 -1.23 1.70 9.59
N LYS A 28 -1.52 0.43 9.96
CA LYS A 28 -1.43 -0.04 11.35
C LYS A 28 -0.02 0.17 11.93
N GLN A 29 1.02 -0.17 11.17
CA GLN A 29 2.40 0.01 11.64
C GLN A 29 2.76 1.50 11.81
N LYS A 30 2.31 2.38 10.92
CA LYS A 30 2.50 3.84 11.08
C LYS A 30 1.79 4.38 12.33
N GLN A 31 0.61 3.85 12.66
CA GLN A 31 -0.09 4.20 13.89
C GLN A 31 0.71 3.79 15.14
N ILE A 32 1.35 2.61 15.12
CA ILE A 32 2.24 2.18 16.21
C ILE A 32 3.42 3.16 16.36
N CYS A 33 4.07 3.56 15.26
CA CYS A 33 5.14 4.56 15.31
C CYS A 33 4.68 5.88 15.93
N ALA A 34 3.50 6.37 15.55
CA ALA A 34 2.90 7.57 16.13
C ALA A 34 2.56 7.39 17.62
N GLY A 35 2.16 6.18 18.04
CA GLY A 35 1.95 5.83 19.45
C GLY A 35 3.23 6.01 20.27
N TYR A 36 4.37 5.52 19.77
CA TYR A 36 5.66 5.73 20.44
C TYR A 36 6.03 7.22 20.54
N ASP A 37 5.79 8.00 19.49
CA ASP A 37 6.01 9.45 19.53
C ASP A 37 5.19 10.16 20.61
N ASN A 38 3.91 9.79 20.73
CA ASN A 38 3.03 10.35 21.74
C ASN A 38 3.45 9.93 23.15
N ASN A 39 3.84 8.65 23.34
CA ASN A 39 4.33 8.15 24.62
C ASN A 39 5.61 8.86 25.07
N ILE A 40 6.58 9.02 24.16
CA ILE A 40 7.83 9.74 24.46
C ILE A 40 7.54 11.17 24.91
N LYS A 41 6.66 11.89 24.21
CA LYS A 41 6.24 13.24 24.60
C LYS A 41 5.57 13.27 25.97
N ALA A 42 4.62 12.36 26.21
CA ALA A 42 3.91 12.28 27.49
C ALA A 42 4.85 11.97 28.66
N LEU A 43 5.78 11.03 28.47
CA LEU A 43 6.82 10.69 29.45
C LEU A 43 7.76 11.88 29.68
N GLY A 44 8.13 12.61 28.63
CA GLY A 44 8.91 13.85 28.73
C GLY A 44 8.20 14.90 29.61
N TYR A 45 6.93 15.18 29.33
CA TYR A 45 6.12 16.07 30.18
C TYR A 45 6.03 15.60 31.63
N LEU A 46 5.95 14.29 31.86
CA LEU A 46 5.91 13.71 33.20
C LEU A 46 7.24 13.93 33.94
N VAL A 47 8.38 13.78 33.26
CA VAL A 47 9.71 14.09 33.81
C VAL A 47 9.79 15.56 34.24
N ASP A 48 9.30 16.47 33.38
CA ASP A 48 9.34 17.92 33.64
C ASP A 48 8.43 18.32 34.81
N LYS A 49 7.23 17.74 34.89
CA LYS A 49 6.27 18.00 35.97
C LYS A 49 6.60 17.33 37.29
N THR A 50 7.43 16.28 37.28
CA THR A 50 7.85 15.64 38.51
C THR A 50 8.77 16.60 39.27
N SER A 51 8.37 17.09 40.43
CA SER A 51 9.20 17.90 41.30
C SER A 51 8.85 17.63 42.76
N ALA A 52 9.80 17.87 43.66
CA ALA A 52 9.53 17.83 45.08
C ALA A 52 8.95 19.18 45.53
N GLY A 53 8.02 19.17 46.49
CA GLY A 53 7.42 20.40 47.03
C GLY A 53 8.43 21.26 47.80
N ALA A 54 8.08 22.52 48.09
CA ALA A 54 8.97 23.50 48.72
C ALA A 54 9.46 23.12 50.14
N ALA A 55 8.78 22.19 50.82
CA ALA A 55 9.15 21.66 52.14
C ALA A 55 9.51 20.15 52.09
N ALA A 56 10.09 19.70 50.97
CA ALA A 56 10.43 18.30 50.74
C ALA A 56 11.55 17.79 51.66
N SER A 57 11.35 16.61 52.25
CA SER A 57 12.38 15.89 53.00
C SER A 57 13.46 15.32 52.05
N VAL A 58 14.63 14.97 52.59
CA VAL A 58 15.73 14.37 51.82
C VAL A 58 15.29 13.07 51.13
N GLU A 59 14.46 12.25 51.80
CA GLU A 59 13.90 11.02 51.24
C GLU A 59 12.97 11.31 50.06
N SER A 60 12.14 12.35 50.17
CA SER A 60 11.25 12.74 49.07
C SER A 60 12.01 13.26 47.85
N LEU A 61 13.12 13.98 48.06
CA LEU A 61 14.03 14.42 46.99
C LEU A 61 14.71 13.22 46.31
N LYS A 62 15.17 12.23 47.10
CA LYS A 62 15.75 10.98 46.57
C LYS A 62 14.73 10.22 45.72
N ASN A 63 13.50 10.04 46.21
CA ASN A 63 12.44 9.35 45.48
C ASN A 63 12.12 10.05 44.15
N VAL A 64 12.03 11.37 44.12
CA VAL A 64 11.82 12.15 42.90
C VAL A 64 12.97 11.97 41.91
N SER A 65 14.21 11.99 42.40
CA SER A 65 15.40 11.76 41.56
C SER A 65 15.41 10.36 40.95
N ASP A 66 15.18 9.33 41.77
CA ASP A 66 15.16 7.93 41.34
C ASP A 66 14.03 7.66 40.35
N TYR A 67 12.85 8.25 40.58
CA TYR A 67 11.72 8.17 39.67
C TYR A 67 12.02 8.84 38.31
N LYS A 68 12.59 10.06 38.30
CA LYS A 68 13.05 10.71 37.07
C LYS A 68 14.09 9.87 36.33
N GLY A 69 15.03 9.27 37.06
CA GLY A 69 16.02 8.35 36.50
C GLY A 69 15.37 7.17 35.79
N THR A 70 14.35 6.57 36.41
CA THR A 70 13.56 5.49 35.82
C THR A 70 12.79 5.95 34.57
N LEU A 71 12.11 7.10 34.63
CA LEU A 71 11.40 7.65 33.48
C LEU A 71 12.31 7.90 32.28
N ARG A 72 13.51 8.45 32.50
CA ARG A 72 14.51 8.66 31.43
C ARG A 72 14.95 7.35 30.78
N LYS A 73 15.12 6.28 31.56
CA LYS A 73 15.42 4.94 31.01
C LYS A 73 14.27 4.41 30.15
N VAL A 74 13.03 4.60 30.60
CA VAL A 74 11.83 4.21 29.81
C VAL A 74 11.73 5.01 28.52
N ILE A 75 12.01 6.31 28.54
CA ILE A 75 12.06 7.16 27.33
C ILE A 75 13.10 6.63 26.35
N ALA A 76 14.33 6.37 26.80
CA ALA A 76 15.38 5.82 25.95
C ALA A 76 14.98 4.48 25.32
N TRP A 77 14.29 3.63 26.08
CA TRP A 77 13.74 2.37 25.55
C TRP A 77 12.64 2.60 24.51
N GLN A 78 11.71 3.54 24.74
CA GLN A 78 10.67 3.90 23.77
C GLN A 78 11.26 4.48 22.48
N GLU A 79 12.35 5.25 22.56
CA GLU A 79 13.08 5.76 21.38
C GLU A 79 13.71 4.61 20.57
N GLN A 80 14.27 3.61 21.24
CA GLN A 80 14.78 2.41 20.58
C GLN A 80 13.65 1.62 19.90
N GLU A 81 12.53 1.38 20.60
CA GLU A 81 11.37 0.68 20.04
C GLU A 81 10.74 1.44 18.86
N LYS A 82 10.66 2.78 18.94
CA LYS A 82 10.25 3.62 17.82
C LYS A 82 11.16 3.42 16.61
N THR A 83 12.48 3.35 16.83
CA THR A 83 13.46 3.13 15.76
C THR A 83 13.21 1.78 15.07
N LEU A 84 13.02 0.71 15.84
CA LEU A 84 12.69 -0.61 15.30
C LEU A 84 11.35 -0.61 14.55
N ALA A 85 10.34 0.06 15.10
CA ALA A 85 9.03 0.21 14.45
C ALA A 85 9.12 0.96 13.12
N ASN A 86 9.96 1.98 13.02
CA ASN A 86 10.21 2.73 11.78
C ASN A 86 10.95 1.90 10.73
N ILE A 87 11.93 1.09 11.14
CA ILE A 87 12.61 0.14 10.23
C ILE A 87 11.59 -0.83 9.66
N LYS A 88 10.69 -1.37 10.50
CA LYS A 88 9.61 -2.25 10.07
C LYS A 88 8.63 -1.56 9.12
N ALA A 89 8.20 -0.33 9.42
CA ALA A 89 7.36 0.48 8.54
C ALA A 89 8.01 0.71 7.18
N THR A 90 9.31 1.01 7.14
CA THR A 90 10.08 1.19 5.91
C THR A 90 10.11 -0.09 5.08
N ARG A 91 10.32 -1.25 5.70
CA ARG A 91 10.26 -2.54 5.02
C ARG A 91 8.86 -2.83 4.47
N MET A 92 7.82 -2.57 5.24
CA MET A 92 6.43 -2.70 4.80
C MET A 92 6.11 -1.79 3.61
N GLN A 93 6.59 -0.54 3.63
CA GLN A 93 6.44 0.39 2.52
C GLN A 93 7.10 -0.12 1.24
N LYS A 94 8.32 -0.67 1.33
CA LYS A 94 9.01 -1.30 0.18
C LYS A 94 8.24 -2.50 -0.37
N ASN A 95 7.69 -3.34 0.51
CA ASN A 95 6.89 -4.48 0.10
C ASN A 95 5.57 -4.05 -0.57
N LEU A 96 4.96 -2.96 -0.09
CA LEU A 96 3.76 -2.39 -0.68
C LEU A 96 4.04 -1.84 -2.08
N THR A 97 5.13 -1.08 -2.27
CA THR A 97 5.49 -0.58 -3.61
C THR A 97 5.79 -1.72 -4.57
N ALA A 98 6.52 -2.76 -4.15
CA ALA A 98 6.74 -3.94 -4.99
C ALA A 98 5.42 -4.61 -5.40
N ALA A 99 4.51 -4.82 -4.46
CA ALA A 99 3.19 -5.41 -4.75
C ALA A 99 2.34 -4.53 -5.68
N ALA A 100 2.40 -3.21 -5.53
CA ALA A 100 1.71 -2.27 -6.39
C ALA A 100 2.28 -2.27 -7.82
N CYS A 101 3.60 -2.37 -7.97
CA CYS A 101 4.23 -2.55 -9.28
C CYS A 101 3.77 -3.85 -9.95
N GLU A 102 3.76 -4.97 -9.21
CA GLU A 102 3.29 -6.26 -9.72
C GLU A 102 1.81 -6.22 -10.14
N GLU A 103 0.94 -5.59 -9.35
CA GLU A 103 -0.47 -5.37 -9.71
C GLU A 103 -0.57 -4.58 -11.01
N LYS A 104 0.18 -3.48 -11.11
CA LYS A 104 0.13 -2.60 -12.28
C LYS A 104 0.57 -3.30 -13.57
N VAL A 105 1.59 -4.15 -13.50
CA VAL A 105 2.02 -4.97 -14.66
C VAL A 105 0.89 -5.86 -15.14
N VAL A 106 0.18 -6.53 -14.22
CA VAL A 106 -0.95 -7.40 -14.59
C VAL A 106 -2.10 -6.57 -15.17
N ALA A 107 -2.42 -5.41 -14.60
CA ALA A 107 -3.46 -4.52 -15.10
C ALA A 107 -3.18 -4.06 -16.54
N LEU A 108 -1.95 -3.61 -16.83
CA LEU A 108 -1.54 -3.18 -18.17
C LEU A 108 -1.58 -4.36 -19.16
N THR A 109 -1.07 -5.52 -18.77
CA THR A 109 -1.09 -6.73 -19.61
C THR A 109 -2.51 -7.16 -19.96
N LEU A 110 -3.44 -7.07 -19.00
CA LEU A 110 -4.84 -7.39 -19.23
C LEU A 110 -5.49 -6.43 -20.22
N ASP A 111 -5.22 -5.13 -20.09
CA ASP A 111 -5.75 -4.12 -21.01
C ASP A 111 -5.20 -4.30 -22.43
N ASP A 112 -3.91 -4.63 -22.58
CA ASP A 112 -3.32 -4.97 -23.88
C ASP A 112 -4.01 -6.17 -24.52
N LYS A 113 -4.27 -7.24 -23.75
CA LYS A 113 -4.97 -8.43 -24.27
C LYS A 113 -6.42 -8.16 -24.65
N ARG A 114 -7.10 -7.27 -23.93
CA ARG A 114 -8.46 -6.82 -24.31
C ARG A 114 -8.44 -6.04 -25.61
N ARG A 115 -7.46 -5.14 -25.78
CA ARG A 115 -7.29 -4.38 -27.02
C ARG A 115 -6.98 -5.29 -28.21
N GLU A 116 -6.03 -6.22 -28.08
CA GLU A 116 -5.72 -7.21 -29.12
C GLU A 116 -6.97 -8.01 -29.54
N GLN A 117 -7.79 -8.42 -28.56
CA GLN A 117 -9.03 -9.14 -28.85
C GLN A 117 -10.02 -8.27 -29.62
N GLN A 118 -10.18 -7.01 -29.22
CA GLN A 118 -11.09 -6.07 -29.88
C GLN A 118 -10.64 -5.78 -31.32
N GLU A 119 -9.35 -5.52 -31.54
CA GLU A 119 -8.78 -5.29 -32.86
C GLU A 119 -8.94 -6.50 -33.78
N SER A 120 -8.75 -7.72 -33.26
CA SER A 120 -9.01 -8.94 -34.03
C SER A 120 -10.49 -9.07 -34.40
N ALA A 121 -11.40 -8.71 -33.50
CA ALA A 121 -12.84 -8.75 -33.75
C ALA A 121 -13.26 -7.71 -34.79
N THR A 122 -12.75 -6.48 -34.71
CA THR A 122 -13.04 -5.42 -35.68
C THR A 122 -12.47 -5.76 -37.06
N ALA A 123 -11.25 -6.28 -37.14
CA ALA A 123 -10.67 -6.71 -38.42
C ALA A 123 -11.49 -7.82 -39.10
N LYS A 124 -11.98 -8.79 -38.33
CA LYS A 124 -12.88 -9.84 -38.85
C LYS A 124 -14.23 -9.29 -39.32
N ALA A 125 -14.81 -8.36 -38.55
CA ALA A 125 -16.06 -7.72 -38.93
C ALA A 125 -15.91 -6.89 -40.21
N GLN A 126 -14.82 -6.11 -40.31
CA GLN A 126 -14.52 -5.32 -41.50
C GLN A 126 -14.36 -6.21 -42.73
N LYS A 127 -13.57 -7.29 -42.62
CA LYS A 127 -13.39 -8.24 -43.71
C LYS A 127 -14.73 -8.82 -44.19
N ALA A 128 -15.63 -9.19 -43.28
CA ALA A 128 -16.95 -9.70 -43.65
C ALA A 128 -17.80 -8.66 -44.39
N VAL A 129 -17.74 -7.39 -43.99
CA VAL A 129 -18.42 -6.28 -44.69
C VAL A 129 -17.80 -6.06 -46.07
N ASP A 130 -16.48 -6.07 -46.18
CA ASP A 130 -15.76 -5.89 -47.44
C ASP A 130 -16.08 -7.03 -48.43
N ASP A 131 -16.10 -8.28 -47.96
CA ASP A 131 -16.46 -9.45 -48.77
C ASP A 131 -17.90 -9.32 -49.34
N ILE A 132 -18.85 -8.83 -48.53
CA ILE A 132 -20.23 -8.56 -48.98
C ILE A 132 -20.25 -7.42 -50.01
N ALA A 133 -19.53 -6.32 -49.76
CA ALA A 133 -19.47 -5.18 -50.67
C ALA A 133 -18.90 -5.57 -52.04
N VAL A 134 -17.84 -6.38 -52.06
CA VAL A 134 -17.23 -6.91 -53.29
C VAL A 134 -18.23 -7.80 -54.05
N GLN A 135 -18.96 -8.68 -53.36
CA GLN A 135 -19.98 -9.52 -53.99
C GLN A 135 -21.11 -8.69 -54.61
N CYS A 136 -21.60 -7.67 -53.90
CA CYS A 136 -22.62 -6.75 -54.42
C CYS A 136 -22.14 -6.01 -55.67
N TRP A 137 -20.90 -5.50 -55.65
CA TRP A 137 -20.29 -4.82 -56.79
C TRP A 137 -20.15 -5.75 -58.00
N LEU A 138 -19.67 -6.98 -57.81
CA LEU A 138 -19.55 -7.97 -58.89
C LEU A 138 -20.90 -8.32 -59.51
N ARG A 139 -21.95 -8.48 -58.69
CA ARG A 139 -23.31 -8.75 -59.19
C ARG A 139 -23.86 -7.60 -60.02
N HIS A 140 -23.58 -6.36 -59.63
CA HIS A 140 -24.03 -5.19 -60.38
C HIS A 140 -23.31 -5.09 -61.73
N LYS A 141 -21.98 -5.28 -61.74
CA LYS A 141 -21.17 -5.22 -62.96
C LYS A 141 -21.51 -6.32 -63.99
N LEU A 142 -21.97 -7.49 -63.53
CA LEU A 142 -22.39 -8.59 -64.42
C LEU A 142 -23.82 -8.45 -64.94
N ALA A 143 -24.60 -7.52 -64.39
CA ALA A 143 -25.97 -7.23 -64.81
C ALA A 143 -26.07 -6.07 -65.81
N GLU A 144 -24.96 -5.37 -66.06
CA GLU A 144 -24.75 -4.41 -67.17
C GLU A 144 -24.22 -5.14 -68.42
#